data_AF-A0A9P5WTM4-F1
#
_entry.id   AF-A0A9P5WTM4-F1
#
_cell.length_a   1.000
_cell.length_b   1.000
_cell.length_c   1.000
_cell.angle_alpha   90.00
_cell.angle_beta   90.00
_cell.angle_gamma   90.00
#
_symmetry.space_group_name_H-M   'P 1'
#
loop_
_entity.id
_entity.type
_entity.pdbx_description
1 polymer ?
#
loop_
_entity_poly.entity_id
_entity_poly.type
_entity_poly.pdbx_seq_one_letter_code
_entity_poly.pdbx_strand_id
1 'polypeptide(L)'
;MDYASMLTKGQELLRMGDDYQNQGDFDNSAKNYKLDPEIYPNEAAGKLKLIPLHRATSESSTSTSHSLPDQPRVKMMDKIRAFFKSSSHNAFDDAKDTNTIVTSFIEADDETKNILRCQIYDIIAQFKDNLATLETARELVTLARIPDRDIFVHIIEKLLEITKNSSLVPTIALQGLAVAINSCPDGIDMRGMQGDYSDILWPLKQRLEIVRSDRNEGQLTPLLHALAALLNAMVCSGVHALNRKGTFDPLKNLLDKLKGHRNPTVQFLALYAKQGLAYVGNGESLGMGIYRRGRLAIAVAVDIADGISNVNLGKFASTYNNIMEVGDFTMCAKWYQGLIYVDCTLALQDWSRFEKFVLESKLKSDEYFLQGICLRLEQVAVTQSVEVIRDGAIDFLRFLSKNPLRKVRQAAMTVIERLVSSDCIKHNNASTKHHAKAIKCTCSAYQANHFGLTPVWDLSWHTTSSGILLQAVQQRKRNNKSMDEIPARFDTIRETVEPNASDIRIAAETGDSNVQACVDILVENMTSKSSLNEVRAALESYYRSSLVIQRVSGDKLDLNQYYINLTVVEA
;
A
#
# COMPACT_ATOMS: atom_id res chain seq x y z
N MET A 1 18.76 35.51 -9.86
CA MET A 1 18.41 36.14 -8.56
C MET A 1 18.74 35.08 -7.52
N ASP A 2 19.53 35.38 -6.49
CA ASP A 2 19.79 34.38 -5.44
C ASP A 2 18.55 34.20 -4.55
N TYR A 3 18.39 33.02 -3.96
CA TYR A 3 17.21 32.63 -3.18
C TYR A 3 16.89 33.61 -2.03
N ALA A 4 17.90 34.18 -1.36
CA ALA A 4 17.72 35.21 -0.35
C ALA A 4 17.06 36.48 -0.93
N SER A 5 17.48 36.89 -2.13
CA SER A 5 16.88 38.03 -2.84
C SER A 5 15.44 37.74 -3.30
N MET A 6 15.10 36.49 -3.63
CA MET A 6 13.73 36.09 -3.95
C MET A 6 12.84 36.13 -2.70
N LEU A 7 13.35 35.65 -1.56
CA LEU A 7 12.62 35.62 -0.29
C LEU A 7 12.33 37.03 0.25
N THR A 8 13.30 37.94 0.19
CA THR A 8 13.11 39.35 0.56
C THR A 8 12.05 40.01 -0.32
N LYS A 9 12.04 39.71 -1.63
CA LYS A 9 11.07 40.27 -2.57
C LYS A 9 9.65 39.73 -2.33
N GLY A 10 9.50 38.44 -2.03
CA GLY A 10 8.20 37.84 -1.67
C GLY A 10 7.61 38.43 -0.39
N GLN A 11 8.44 38.64 0.64
CA GLN A 11 8.02 39.30 1.88
C GLN A 11 7.58 40.75 1.67
N GLU A 12 8.27 41.49 0.80
CA GLU A 12 7.90 42.86 0.44
C GLU A 12 6.55 42.92 -0.29
N LEU A 13 6.30 42.00 -1.23
CA LEU A 13 5.03 41.89 -1.95
C LEU A 13 3.86 41.51 -1.04
N LEU A 14 4.06 40.59 -0.10
CA LEU A 14 3.05 40.24 0.91
C LEU A 14 2.70 41.45 1.80
N ARG A 15 3.71 42.22 2.23
CA ARG A 15 3.50 43.43 3.02
C ARG A 15 2.74 44.50 2.21
N MET A 16 3.11 44.70 0.94
CA MET A 16 2.39 45.63 0.06
C MET A 16 0.94 45.20 -0.17
N GLY A 17 0.68 43.89 -0.33
CA GLY A 17 -0.67 43.35 -0.43
C GLY A 17 -1.53 43.63 0.80
N ASP A 18 -0.94 43.49 2.01
CA ASP A 18 -1.60 43.81 3.28
C ASP A 18 -1.87 45.31 3.41
N ASP A 19 -0.90 46.16 3.02
CA ASP A 19 -1.04 47.62 3.06
C ASP A 19 -2.18 48.09 2.13
N TYR A 20 -2.28 47.55 0.91
CA TYR A 20 -3.40 47.84 0.00
C TYR A 20 -4.74 47.35 0.54
N GLN A 21 -4.76 46.16 1.16
CA GLN A 21 -5.98 45.62 1.77
C GLN A 21 -6.48 46.49 2.92
N ASN A 22 -5.58 46.96 3.78
CA ASN A 22 -5.89 47.87 4.88
C ASN A 22 -6.38 49.25 4.40
N GLN A 23 -6.01 49.65 3.19
CA GLN A 23 -6.48 50.87 2.53
C GLN A 23 -7.79 50.67 1.74
N GLY A 24 -8.31 49.45 1.65
CA GLY A 24 -9.52 49.12 0.88
C GLY A 24 -9.29 48.99 -0.64
N ASP A 25 -8.03 48.96 -1.11
CA ASP A 25 -7.67 48.78 -2.51
C ASP A 25 -7.48 47.29 -2.84
N PHE A 26 -8.61 46.60 -2.99
CA PHE A 26 -8.64 45.15 -3.17
C PHE A 26 -8.05 44.68 -4.50
N ASP A 27 -8.06 45.51 -5.54
CA ASP A 27 -7.51 45.17 -6.86
C ASP A 27 -5.98 45.15 -6.83
N ASN A 28 -5.35 46.15 -6.21
CA ASN A 28 -3.89 46.16 -6.05
C ASN A 28 -3.42 45.14 -5.01
N SER A 29 -4.21 44.90 -3.96
CA SER A 29 -3.96 43.80 -3.02
C SER A 29 -3.94 42.44 -3.73
N ALA A 30 -4.96 42.14 -4.55
CA ALA A 30 -5.05 40.90 -5.31
C ALA A 30 -3.92 40.75 -6.36
N LYS A 31 -3.48 41.84 -7.01
CA LYS A 31 -2.34 41.81 -7.94
C LYS A 31 -1.03 41.46 -7.24
N ASN A 32 -0.77 42.01 -6.06
CA ASN A 32 0.45 41.70 -5.30
C ASN A 32 0.45 40.27 -4.76
N TYR A 33 -0.70 39.73 -4.33
CA TYR A 33 -0.81 38.31 -3.95
C TYR A 33 -0.72 37.36 -5.15
N LYS A 34 -1.18 37.76 -6.35
CA LYS A 34 -1.11 36.93 -7.57
C LYS A 34 0.27 36.86 -8.21
N LEU A 35 1.17 37.79 -7.90
CA LEU A 35 2.52 37.83 -8.47
C LEU A 35 3.52 36.93 -7.71
N ASP A 36 3.10 36.28 -6.62
CA ASP A 36 3.95 35.35 -5.88
C ASP A 36 3.31 33.99 -5.48
N PRO A 37 2.75 33.21 -6.44
CA PRO A 37 2.37 31.83 -6.17
C PRO A 37 3.56 30.85 -6.22
N GLU A 38 4.73 31.27 -6.72
CA GLU A 38 5.90 30.40 -6.87
C GLU A 38 6.78 30.33 -5.61
N ILE A 39 6.74 31.32 -4.70
CA ILE A 39 7.57 31.33 -3.48
C ILE A 39 6.73 31.09 -2.21
N TYR A 40 5.45 31.49 -2.19
CA TYR A 40 4.53 31.31 -1.04
C TYR A 40 3.11 30.88 -1.43
N PRO A 41 2.90 29.71 -2.08
CA PRO A 41 1.61 29.32 -2.66
C PRO A 41 0.47 29.27 -1.64
N ASN A 42 0.75 28.84 -0.41
CA ASN A 42 -0.28 28.62 0.62
C ASN A 42 -0.73 29.91 1.32
N GLU A 43 0.18 30.85 1.56
CA GLU A 43 -0.11 32.11 2.26
C GLU A 43 -0.81 33.10 1.31
N ALA A 44 -0.32 33.23 0.08
CA ALA A 44 -0.96 34.06 -0.95
C ALA A 44 -2.36 33.53 -1.31
N ALA A 45 -2.53 32.21 -1.46
CA ALA A 45 -3.84 31.61 -1.72
C ALA A 45 -4.82 31.77 -0.54
N GLY A 46 -4.33 31.72 0.70
CA GLY A 46 -5.12 31.99 1.90
C GLY A 46 -5.65 33.43 1.93
N LYS A 47 -4.80 34.41 1.61
CA LYS A 47 -5.18 35.83 1.57
C LYS A 47 -6.09 36.19 0.38
N LEU A 48 -5.87 35.58 -0.79
CA LEU A 48 -6.76 35.73 -1.96
C LEU A 48 -8.19 35.26 -1.68
N LYS A 49 -8.38 34.22 -0.86
CA LYS A 49 -9.71 33.72 -0.46
C LYS A 49 -10.47 34.69 0.46
N LEU A 50 -9.78 35.62 1.11
CA LEU A 50 -10.37 36.59 2.04
C LEU A 50 -10.76 37.91 1.35
N ILE A 51 -10.45 38.09 0.07
CA ILE A 51 -10.86 39.27 -0.69
C ILE A 51 -12.31 39.07 -1.18
N PRO A 52 -13.26 39.95 -0.83
CA PRO A 52 -14.64 39.86 -1.29
C PRO A 52 -14.73 39.99 -2.81
N LEU A 53 -15.24 38.96 -3.49
CA LEU A 53 -15.51 39.01 -4.93
C LEU A 53 -16.69 39.97 -5.19
N HIS A 54 -16.38 41.22 -5.56
CA HIS A 54 -17.39 42.10 -6.15
C HIS A 54 -17.70 41.67 -7.58
N ARG A 55 -18.96 41.29 -7.77
CA ARG A 55 -19.58 40.78 -8.99
C ARG A 55 -19.60 41.88 -10.07
N ALA A 56 -18.81 41.72 -11.13
CA ALA A 56 -18.97 42.48 -12.37
C ALA A 56 -19.95 41.75 -13.30
N THR A 57 -20.90 42.52 -13.80
CA THR A 57 -22.03 42.15 -14.67
C THR A 57 -21.60 41.88 -16.11
N SER A 58 -22.29 40.90 -16.69
CA SER A 58 -22.55 40.60 -18.11
C SER A 58 -22.13 41.59 -19.20
N GLU A 59 -21.48 41.08 -20.24
CA GLU A 59 -21.73 41.50 -21.63
C GLU A 59 -21.85 40.29 -22.57
N SER A 60 -22.81 40.41 -23.48
CA SER A 60 -23.26 39.46 -24.49
C SER A 60 -22.49 39.61 -25.80
N SER A 61 -22.28 38.52 -26.56
CA SER A 61 -22.24 38.56 -28.04
C SER A 61 -22.39 37.13 -28.60
N THR A 62 -23.55 36.82 -29.20
CA THR A 62 -23.79 36.68 -30.65
C THR A 62 -23.18 35.44 -31.31
N SER A 63 -24.10 34.56 -31.72
CA SER A 63 -23.92 33.39 -32.55
C SER A 63 -23.47 33.75 -33.98
N THR A 64 -22.64 32.89 -34.56
CA THR A 64 -22.56 32.76 -36.02
C THR A 64 -22.28 31.30 -36.35
N SER A 65 -23.25 30.69 -37.04
CA SER A 65 -23.21 29.31 -37.52
C SER A 65 -22.37 29.24 -38.80
N HIS A 66 -21.29 28.46 -38.78
CA HIS A 66 -20.65 27.96 -40.00
C HIS A 66 -20.71 26.43 -40.01
N SER A 67 -21.32 25.90 -41.06
CA SER A 67 -21.35 24.49 -41.41
C SER A 67 -19.94 24.00 -41.76
N LEU A 68 -19.53 22.89 -41.13
CA LEU A 68 -18.35 22.11 -41.51
C LEU A 68 -18.80 20.75 -42.05
N PRO A 69 -18.04 20.15 -43.00
CA PRO A 69 -18.42 18.89 -43.62
C PRO A 69 -18.15 17.70 -42.69
N ASP A 70 -19.13 16.81 -42.60
CA ASP A 70 -19.05 15.48 -42.00
C ASP A 70 -18.02 14.63 -42.73
N GLN A 71 -16.76 14.60 -42.27
CA GLN A 71 -15.84 13.49 -42.51
C GLN A 71 -14.55 13.39 -41.65
N PRO A 72 -14.16 14.30 -40.72
CA PRO A 72 -12.96 14.08 -39.89
C PRO A 72 -13.21 13.26 -38.61
N ARG A 73 -14.47 13.07 -38.19
CA ARG A 73 -14.81 12.44 -36.89
C ARG A 73 -14.45 10.96 -36.82
N VAL A 74 -14.62 10.20 -37.89
CA VAL A 74 -14.32 8.76 -37.92
C VAL A 74 -12.81 8.50 -37.88
N LYS A 75 -12.02 9.23 -38.68
CA LYS A 75 -10.54 9.13 -38.66
C LYS A 75 -9.92 9.62 -37.35
N MET A 76 -10.54 10.59 -36.69
CA MET A 76 -10.10 11.05 -35.36
C MET A 76 -10.44 10.03 -34.28
N MET A 77 -11.64 9.45 -34.31
CA MET A 77 -12.03 8.39 -33.37
C MET A 77 -11.20 7.11 -33.57
N ASP A 78 -10.82 6.76 -34.80
CA ASP A 78 -9.94 5.60 -35.05
C ASP A 78 -8.49 5.86 -34.65
N LYS A 79 -7.98 7.09 -34.80
CA LYS A 79 -6.66 7.48 -34.26
C LYS A 79 -6.65 7.53 -32.73
N ILE A 80 -7.71 8.06 -32.13
CA ILE A 80 -7.91 8.07 -30.68
C ILE A 80 -7.99 6.62 -30.18
N ARG A 81 -8.80 5.76 -30.82
CA ARG A 81 -8.94 4.35 -30.48
C ARG A 81 -7.65 3.54 -30.69
N ALA A 82 -6.84 3.86 -31.71
CA ALA A 82 -5.53 3.24 -31.94
C ALA A 82 -4.45 3.72 -30.95
N PHE A 83 -4.49 4.99 -30.56
CA PHE A 83 -3.65 5.55 -29.50
C PHE A 83 -3.98 4.91 -28.15
N PHE A 84 -5.26 4.80 -27.80
CA PHE A 84 -5.74 4.12 -26.58
C PHE A 84 -5.47 2.62 -26.56
N LYS A 85 -5.43 1.94 -27.72
CA LYS A 85 -5.12 0.50 -27.80
C LYS A 85 -3.63 0.17 -27.67
N SER A 86 -2.72 1.08 -27.97
CA SER A 86 -1.33 0.70 -28.28
C SER A 86 -0.34 0.81 -27.12
N SER A 87 -0.61 1.62 -26.08
CA SER A 87 0.42 1.91 -25.06
C SER A 87 0.05 1.50 -23.62
N SER A 88 -1.20 1.61 -23.18
CA SER A 88 -1.59 1.32 -21.78
C SER A 88 -2.28 -0.03 -21.56
N HIS A 89 -2.95 -0.59 -22.58
CA HIS A 89 -3.58 -1.92 -22.48
C HIS A 89 -2.56 -3.06 -22.39
N ASN A 90 -1.36 -2.87 -22.92
CA ASN A 90 -0.34 -3.92 -22.93
C ASN A 90 0.36 -4.08 -21.57
N ALA A 91 0.61 -3.00 -20.83
CA ALA A 91 1.43 -3.06 -19.60
C ALA A 91 0.88 -4.03 -18.53
N PHE A 92 -0.44 -4.07 -18.36
CA PHE A 92 -1.08 -4.98 -17.40
C PHE A 92 -1.23 -6.41 -17.92
N ASP A 93 -1.56 -6.57 -19.20
CA ASP A 93 -1.73 -7.89 -19.82
C ASP A 93 -0.38 -8.61 -20.01
N ASP A 94 0.70 -7.84 -20.18
CA ASP A 94 2.08 -8.31 -20.33
C ASP A 94 2.82 -8.42 -18.98
N ALA A 95 2.28 -7.86 -17.90
CA ALA A 95 2.89 -7.93 -16.58
C ALA A 95 3.00 -9.39 -16.12
N LYS A 96 4.24 -9.82 -15.87
CA LYS A 96 4.56 -11.17 -15.39
C LYS A 96 4.41 -11.31 -13.88
N ASP A 97 4.57 -10.20 -13.16
CA ASP A 97 4.46 -10.12 -11.71
C ASP A 97 3.96 -8.73 -11.28
N THR A 98 3.63 -8.63 -9.99
CA THR A 98 3.13 -7.39 -9.39
C THR A 98 4.19 -6.28 -9.35
N ASN A 99 5.48 -6.61 -9.25
CA ASN A 99 6.57 -5.62 -9.30
C ASN A 99 6.60 -4.88 -10.65
N THR A 100 6.29 -5.58 -11.74
CA THR A 100 6.19 -4.99 -13.09
C THR A 100 5.09 -3.94 -13.13
N ILE A 101 3.96 -4.18 -12.46
CA ILE A 101 2.85 -3.21 -12.35
C ILE A 101 3.26 -2.00 -11.53
N VAL A 102 3.91 -2.20 -10.38
CA VAL A 102 4.39 -1.10 -9.53
C VAL A 102 5.34 -0.20 -10.31
N THR A 103 6.30 -0.79 -11.02
CA THR A 103 7.28 -0.05 -11.83
C THR A 103 6.58 0.71 -12.96
N SER A 104 5.67 0.03 -13.68
CA SER A 104 4.87 0.65 -14.74
C SER A 104 4.01 1.80 -14.23
N PHE A 105 3.44 1.69 -13.02
CA PHE A 105 2.64 2.76 -12.42
C PHE A 105 3.50 3.97 -12.07
N ILE A 106 4.70 3.77 -11.53
CA ILE A 106 5.61 4.87 -11.15
C ILE A 106 6.06 5.64 -12.39
N GLU A 107 6.37 4.94 -13.49
CA GLU A 107 6.88 5.51 -14.74
C GLU A 107 5.77 6.07 -15.66
N ALA A 108 4.51 5.73 -15.40
CA ALA A 108 3.37 6.10 -16.23
C ALA A 108 2.95 7.59 -16.13
N ASP A 109 2.38 8.08 -17.23
CA ASP A 109 1.60 9.32 -17.25
C ASP A 109 0.28 9.19 -16.46
N ASP A 110 -0.40 10.31 -16.20
CA ASP A 110 -1.61 10.35 -15.37
C ASP A 110 -2.78 9.53 -15.94
N GLU A 111 -2.89 9.47 -17.27
CA GLU A 111 -3.93 8.70 -17.96
C GLU A 111 -3.71 7.20 -17.78
N THR A 112 -2.47 6.74 -17.98
CA THR A 112 -2.06 5.36 -17.78
C THR A 112 -2.14 4.97 -16.30
N LYS A 113 -1.78 5.86 -15.38
CA LYS A 113 -1.97 5.66 -13.92
C LYS A 113 -3.44 5.45 -13.57
N ASN A 114 -4.36 6.22 -14.15
CA ASN A 114 -5.80 6.02 -13.91
C ASN A 114 -6.28 4.64 -14.36
N ILE A 115 -5.81 4.18 -15.52
CA ILE A 115 -6.13 2.83 -16.03
C ILE A 115 -5.55 1.76 -15.09
N LEU A 116 -4.26 1.85 -14.75
CA LEU A 116 -3.59 0.92 -13.85
C LEU A 116 -4.26 0.90 -12.47
N ARG A 117 -4.70 2.05 -11.95
CA ARG A 117 -5.40 2.16 -10.66
C ARG A 117 -6.65 1.28 -10.62
N CYS A 118 -7.49 1.32 -11.66
CA CYS A 118 -8.67 0.44 -11.74
C CYS A 118 -8.28 -1.04 -11.67
N GLN A 119 -7.21 -1.42 -12.36
CA GLN A 119 -6.76 -2.82 -12.41
C GLN A 119 -6.12 -3.26 -11.10
N ILE A 120 -5.42 -2.36 -10.41
CA ILE A 120 -4.89 -2.58 -9.06
C ILE A 120 -6.03 -2.81 -8.07
N TYR A 121 -7.11 -2.04 -8.14
CA TYR A 121 -8.30 -2.29 -7.32
C TYR A 121 -8.92 -3.66 -7.60
N ASP A 122 -8.94 -4.11 -8.85
CA ASP A 122 -9.39 -5.48 -9.18
C ASP A 122 -8.51 -6.55 -8.51
N ILE A 123 -7.19 -6.33 -8.44
CA ILE A 123 -6.23 -7.22 -7.75
C ILE A 123 -6.51 -7.23 -6.24
N ILE A 124 -6.63 -6.05 -5.63
CA ILE A 124 -6.90 -5.93 -4.18
C ILE A 124 -8.23 -6.60 -3.84
N ALA A 125 -9.25 -6.46 -4.70
CA ALA A 125 -10.55 -7.10 -4.51
C ALA A 125 -10.51 -8.64 -4.59
N GLN A 126 -9.49 -9.24 -5.21
CA GLN A 126 -9.30 -10.70 -5.18
C GLN A 126 -8.81 -11.21 -3.82
N PHE A 127 -8.23 -10.34 -2.98
CA PHE A 127 -7.78 -10.71 -1.66
C PHE A 127 -8.98 -10.93 -0.73
N LYS A 128 -9.27 -12.19 -0.41
CA LYS A 128 -10.42 -12.59 0.42
C LYS A 128 -9.96 -13.18 1.75
N ASP A 129 -10.78 -13.00 2.79
CA ASP A 129 -10.51 -13.34 4.20
C ASP A 129 -10.01 -14.78 4.43
N ASN A 130 -10.47 -15.74 3.64
CA ASN A 130 -10.16 -17.17 3.79
C ASN A 130 -8.89 -17.60 3.05
N LEU A 131 -8.22 -16.70 2.32
CA LEU A 131 -7.12 -16.99 1.39
C LEU A 131 -5.89 -16.10 1.62
N ALA A 132 -5.74 -15.53 2.82
CA ALA A 132 -4.54 -14.80 3.21
C ALA A 132 -3.36 -15.76 3.39
N THR A 133 -2.80 -16.22 2.27
CA THR A 133 -1.50 -16.88 2.24
C THR A 133 -0.39 -15.84 2.22
N LEU A 134 0.82 -16.31 2.43
CA LEU A 134 1.99 -15.43 2.42
C LEU A 134 2.20 -14.81 1.02
N GLU A 135 1.91 -15.56 -0.03
CA GLU A 135 2.01 -15.13 -1.42
C GLU A 135 1.02 -14.00 -1.74
N THR A 136 -0.25 -14.14 -1.34
CA THR A 136 -1.27 -13.12 -1.60
C THR A 136 -1.04 -11.87 -0.76
N ALA A 137 -0.57 -12.01 0.48
CA ALA A 137 -0.19 -10.87 1.32
C ALA A 137 1.04 -10.12 0.77
N ARG A 138 2.04 -10.83 0.24
CA ARG A 138 3.21 -10.19 -0.41
C ARG A 138 2.83 -9.39 -1.63
N GLU A 139 1.87 -9.87 -2.42
CA GLU A 139 1.38 -9.16 -3.58
C GLU A 139 0.74 -7.82 -3.17
N LEU A 140 -0.09 -7.80 -2.13
CA LEU A 140 -0.61 -6.55 -1.56
C LEU A 140 0.49 -5.63 -1.01
N VAL A 141 1.45 -6.18 -0.25
CA VAL A 141 2.59 -5.42 0.27
C VAL A 141 3.42 -4.82 -0.87
N THR A 142 3.56 -5.54 -1.98
CA THR A 142 4.25 -5.06 -3.18
C THR A 142 3.51 -3.87 -3.78
N LEU A 143 2.18 -3.96 -3.90
CA LEU A 143 1.33 -2.85 -4.37
C LEU A 143 1.36 -1.64 -3.43
N ALA A 144 1.59 -1.83 -2.14
CA ALA A 144 1.69 -0.73 -1.16
C ALA A 144 2.88 0.20 -1.42
N ARG A 145 3.83 -0.21 -2.29
CA ARG A 145 4.97 0.62 -2.72
C ARG A 145 4.61 1.64 -3.81
N ILE A 146 3.37 1.63 -4.28
CA ILE A 146 2.88 2.63 -5.24
C ILE A 146 2.66 3.95 -4.49
N PRO A 147 3.24 5.08 -4.96
CA PRO A 147 3.08 6.39 -4.33
C PRO A 147 1.70 7.01 -4.64
N ASP A 148 0.64 6.25 -4.32
CA ASP A 148 -0.76 6.63 -4.49
C ASP A 148 -1.47 6.41 -3.16
N ARG A 149 -1.98 7.50 -2.59
CA ARG A 149 -2.61 7.50 -1.26
C ARG A 149 -3.79 6.56 -1.19
N ASP A 150 -4.67 6.57 -2.19
CA ASP A 150 -5.93 5.85 -2.13
C ASP A 150 -5.71 4.33 -2.29
N ILE A 151 -4.74 3.93 -3.13
CA ILE A 151 -4.28 2.54 -3.21
C ILE A 151 -3.72 2.09 -1.87
N PHE A 152 -2.84 2.90 -1.25
CA PHE A 152 -2.20 2.56 0.01
C PHE A 152 -3.23 2.41 1.14
N VAL A 153 -4.17 3.36 1.30
CA VAL A 153 -5.27 3.27 2.28
C VAL A 153 -6.03 1.96 2.11
N HIS A 154 -6.41 1.65 0.88
CA HIS A 154 -7.25 0.49 0.59
C HIS A 154 -6.55 -0.84 0.90
N ILE A 155 -5.23 -0.92 0.68
CA ILE A 155 -4.43 -2.09 1.06
C ILE A 155 -4.41 -2.27 2.58
N ILE A 156 -4.21 -1.18 3.33
CA ILE A 156 -4.22 -1.20 4.80
C ILE A 156 -5.57 -1.66 5.33
N GLU A 157 -6.67 -1.09 4.81
CA GLU A 157 -8.03 -1.49 5.16
C GLU A 157 -8.28 -2.97 4.86
N LYS A 158 -7.85 -3.45 3.69
CA LYS A 158 -8.05 -4.84 3.29
C LYS A 158 -7.28 -5.81 4.19
N LEU A 159 -6.03 -5.52 4.53
CA LEU A 159 -5.25 -6.33 5.46
C LEU A 159 -5.87 -6.34 6.87
N LEU A 160 -6.46 -5.22 7.30
CA LEU A 160 -7.16 -5.12 8.59
C LEU A 160 -8.51 -5.82 8.60
N GLU A 161 -9.25 -5.82 7.49
CA GLU A 161 -10.54 -6.52 7.38
C GLU A 161 -10.40 -8.01 7.73
N ILE A 162 -9.33 -8.65 7.25
CA ILE A 162 -9.02 -10.04 7.59
C ILE A 162 -8.82 -10.22 9.11
N THR A 163 -8.23 -9.23 9.77
CA THR A 163 -8.04 -9.25 11.24
C THR A 163 -9.35 -9.14 12.01
N LYS A 164 -10.39 -8.51 11.42
CA LYS A 164 -11.72 -8.39 12.01
C LYS A 164 -12.51 -9.69 11.91
N ASN A 165 -12.47 -10.33 10.74
CA ASN A 165 -13.40 -11.42 10.41
C ASN A 165 -12.89 -12.82 10.77
N SER A 166 -11.59 -12.98 11.06
CA SER A 166 -11.02 -14.29 11.36
C SER A 166 -11.21 -14.70 12.82
N SER A 167 -11.62 -15.95 13.06
CA SER A 167 -11.65 -16.55 14.40
C SER A 167 -10.24 -16.70 14.98
N LEU A 168 -9.24 -16.91 14.13
CA LEU A 168 -7.82 -16.97 14.48
C LEU A 168 -7.12 -15.64 14.19
N VAL A 169 -5.98 -15.38 14.83
CA VAL A 169 -5.18 -14.21 14.48
C VAL A 169 -4.54 -14.47 13.11
N PRO A 170 -4.88 -13.68 12.07
CA PRO A 170 -4.29 -13.85 10.75
C PRO A 170 -2.89 -13.27 10.77
N THR A 171 -1.95 -14.04 11.32
CA THR A 171 -0.55 -13.65 11.52
C THR A 171 0.05 -13.07 10.25
N ILE A 172 -0.17 -13.73 9.11
CA ILE A 172 0.37 -13.30 7.82
C ILE A 172 -0.19 -11.93 7.44
N ALA A 173 -1.49 -11.68 7.61
CA ALA A 173 -2.09 -10.38 7.31
C ALA A 173 -1.53 -9.27 8.23
N LEU A 174 -1.32 -9.56 9.52
CA LEU A 174 -0.72 -8.61 10.46
C LEU A 174 0.75 -8.30 10.14
N GLN A 175 1.51 -9.31 9.73
CA GLN A 175 2.89 -9.13 9.29
C GLN A 175 2.91 -8.32 7.99
N GLY A 176 2.09 -8.68 7.00
CA GLY A 176 1.94 -7.91 5.77
C GLY A 176 1.54 -6.46 6.03
N LEU A 177 0.63 -6.23 6.98
CA LEU A 177 0.26 -4.88 7.41
C LEU A 177 1.47 -4.11 7.96
N ALA A 178 2.26 -4.72 8.84
CA ALA A 178 3.47 -4.11 9.36
C ALA A 178 4.49 -3.79 8.25
N VAL A 179 4.70 -4.72 7.31
CA VAL A 179 5.63 -4.50 6.18
C VAL A 179 5.11 -3.41 5.26
N ALA A 180 3.82 -3.41 4.90
CA ALA A 180 3.21 -2.38 4.06
C ALA A 180 3.37 -0.98 4.67
N ILE A 181 3.08 -0.85 5.97
CA ILE A 181 3.22 0.41 6.70
C ILE A 181 4.67 0.90 6.70
N ASN A 182 5.63 0.01 6.97
CA ASN A 182 7.03 0.39 7.02
C ASN A 182 7.65 0.58 5.61
N SER A 183 6.97 0.12 4.57
CA SER A 183 7.37 0.30 3.16
C SER A 183 6.57 1.41 2.47
N CYS A 184 5.86 2.24 3.25
CA CYS A 184 5.10 3.37 2.73
C CYS A 184 6.02 4.28 1.88
N PRO A 185 5.67 4.54 0.61
CA PRO A 185 6.45 5.42 -0.25
C PRO A 185 6.58 6.83 0.30
N ASP A 186 7.74 7.44 0.04
CA ASP A 186 7.95 8.86 0.31
C ASP A 186 6.91 9.70 -0.44
N GLY A 187 6.33 10.68 0.25
CA GLY A 187 5.35 11.61 -0.33
C GLY A 187 3.88 11.26 -0.12
N ILE A 188 3.54 10.08 0.41
CA ILE A 188 2.15 9.80 0.81
C ILE A 188 1.80 10.61 2.07
N ASP A 189 0.92 11.61 1.92
CA ASP A 189 0.42 12.38 3.05
C ASP A 189 -0.61 11.58 3.86
N MET A 190 -0.09 10.92 4.88
CA MET A 190 -0.82 10.15 5.88
C MET A 190 -1.65 11.05 6.83
N ARG A 191 -1.43 12.38 6.88
CA ARG A 191 -2.18 13.28 7.78
C ARG A 191 -3.67 13.36 7.44
N GLY A 192 -4.04 13.13 6.18
CA GLY A 192 -5.43 13.11 5.73
C GLY A 192 -6.25 11.92 6.28
N MET A 193 -5.61 10.91 6.87
CA MET A 193 -6.26 9.72 7.44
C MET A 193 -6.68 9.88 8.92
N GLN A 194 -6.74 11.11 9.46
CA GLN A 194 -6.96 11.34 10.89
C GLN A 194 -8.26 10.71 11.45
N GLY A 195 -9.35 10.66 10.68
CA GLY A 195 -10.56 9.92 11.05
C GLY A 195 -10.33 8.40 11.05
N ASP A 196 -9.64 7.93 10.02
CA ASP A 196 -9.47 6.51 9.70
C ASP A 196 -8.55 5.79 10.70
N TYR A 197 -7.59 6.47 11.33
CA TYR A 197 -6.67 5.80 12.27
C TYR A 197 -7.33 5.26 13.53
N SER A 198 -8.40 5.88 14.02
CA SER A 198 -9.15 5.31 15.15
C SER A 198 -9.85 4.02 14.73
N ASP A 199 -10.39 4.00 13.51
CA ASP A 199 -11.05 2.83 12.92
C ASP A 199 -10.07 1.72 12.54
N ILE A 200 -8.81 2.08 12.28
CA ILE A 200 -7.70 1.15 12.03
C ILE A 200 -7.13 0.57 13.34
N LEU A 201 -6.93 1.40 14.37
CA LEU A 201 -6.37 0.97 15.65
C LEU A 201 -7.35 0.12 16.47
N TRP A 202 -8.65 0.38 16.34
CA TRP A 202 -9.68 -0.28 17.13
C TRP A 202 -9.73 -1.81 16.92
N PRO A 203 -9.72 -2.35 15.69
CA PRO A 203 -9.62 -3.78 15.44
C PRO A 203 -8.38 -4.43 16.07
N LEU A 204 -7.22 -3.78 15.94
CA LEU A 204 -5.97 -4.27 16.52
C LEU A 204 -6.06 -4.30 18.05
N LYS A 205 -6.66 -3.28 18.66
CA LYS A 205 -6.92 -3.23 20.11
C LYS A 205 -7.84 -4.36 20.54
N GLN A 206 -8.97 -4.56 19.86
CA GLN A 206 -9.93 -5.62 20.20
C GLN A 206 -9.26 -6.99 20.11
N ARG A 207 -8.50 -7.23 19.04
CA ARG A 207 -7.76 -8.48 18.88
C ARG A 207 -6.70 -8.67 19.96
N LEU A 208 -6.01 -7.61 20.35
CA LEU A 208 -4.96 -7.68 21.37
C LEU A 208 -5.55 -8.02 22.74
N GLU A 209 -6.76 -7.53 23.02
CA GLU A 209 -7.49 -7.86 24.23
C GLU A 209 -7.93 -9.33 24.28
N ILE A 210 -8.43 -9.87 23.16
CA ILE A 210 -8.81 -11.29 23.04
C ILE A 210 -7.58 -12.19 23.24
N VAL A 211 -6.54 -11.99 22.43
CA VAL A 211 -5.33 -12.83 22.42
C VAL A 211 -4.61 -12.83 23.77
N ARG A 212 -4.57 -11.67 24.44
CA ARG A 212 -4.02 -11.55 25.78
C ARG A 212 -4.83 -12.35 26.81
N SER A 213 -6.16 -12.31 26.70
CA SER A 213 -7.06 -13.03 27.61
C SER A 213 -6.91 -14.54 27.45
N ASP A 214 -6.72 -15.00 26.22
CA ASP A 214 -6.50 -16.40 25.87
C ASP A 214 -5.07 -16.89 26.19
N ARG A 215 -4.18 -16.00 26.65
CA ARG A 215 -2.75 -16.27 26.93
C ARG A 215 -2.01 -16.88 25.73
N ASN A 216 -2.41 -16.52 24.52
CA ASN A 216 -1.80 -17.02 23.30
C ASN A 216 -0.55 -16.20 22.94
N GLU A 217 0.58 -16.51 23.57
CA GLU A 217 1.83 -15.77 23.41
C GLU A 217 2.34 -15.75 21.97
N GLY A 218 2.12 -16.83 21.20
CA GLY A 218 2.51 -16.90 19.79
C GLY A 218 1.84 -15.81 18.95
N GLN A 219 0.58 -15.50 19.24
CA GLN A 219 -0.19 -14.51 18.50
C GLN A 219 0.00 -13.06 19.01
N LEU A 220 0.50 -12.88 20.23
CA LEU A 220 0.78 -11.53 20.78
C LEU A 220 1.88 -10.81 20.00
N THR A 221 2.93 -11.54 19.60
CA THR A 221 4.11 -10.93 18.99
C THR A 221 3.82 -10.27 17.63
N PRO A 222 3.20 -10.98 16.65
CA PRO A 222 2.85 -10.36 15.36
C PRO A 222 1.90 -9.16 15.50
N LEU A 223 0.95 -9.25 16.43
CA LEU A 223 -0.03 -8.19 16.67
C LEU A 223 0.59 -6.94 17.29
N LEU A 224 1.44 -7.10 18.29
CA LEU A 224 2.19 -5.99 18.87
C LEU A 224 3.16 -5.37 17.86
N HIS A 225 3.73 -6.18 16.96
CA HIS A 225 4.59 -5.67 15.91
C HIS A 225 3.83 -4.82 14.89
N ALA A 226 2.66 -5.29 14.42
CA ALA A 226 1.78 -4.52 13.54
C ALA A 226 1.32 -3.22 14.20
N LEU A 227 0.92 -3.29 15.47
CA LEU A 227 0.53 -2.11 16.25
C LEU A 227 1.70 -1.13 16.43
N ALA A 228 2.89 -1.62 16.76
CA ALA A 228 4.10 -0.81 16.90
C ALA A 228 4.46 -0.10 15.58
N ALA A 229 4.44 -0.83 14.46
CA ALA A 229 4.71 -0.28 13.12
C ALA A 229 3.71 0.82 12.76
N LEU A 230 2.42 0.56 12.93
CA LEU A 230 1.36 1.54 12.70
C LEU A 230 1.53 2.80 13.54
N LEU A 231 1.71 2.66 14.85
CA LEU A 231 1.91 3.80 15.74
C LEU A 231 3.17 4.58 15.37
N ASN A 232 4.25 3.90 14.98
CA ASN A 232 5.46 4.56 14.50
C ASN A 232 5.21 5.37 13.23
N ALA A 233 4.52 4.79 12.25
CA ALA A 233 4.16 5.50 11.02
C ALA A 233 3.26 6.70 11.29
N MET A 234 2.33 6.59 12.24
CA MET A 234 1.51 7.72 12.68
C MET A 234 2.33 8.84 13.33
N VAL A 235 3.37 8.48 14.10
CA VAL A 235 4.31 9.46 14.67
C VAL A 235 5.09 10.16 13.56
N CYS A 236 5.68 9.40 12.62
CA CYS A 236 6.42 9.94 11.49
C CYS A 236 5.55 10.84 10.60
N SER A 237 4.28 10.48 10.43
CA SER A 237 3.30 11.22 9.64
C SER A 237 2.74 12.46 10.34
N GLY A 238 3.05 12.67 11.62
CA GLY A 238 2.53 13.81 12.37
C GLY A 238 1.02 13.70 12.65
N VAL A 239 0.50 12.52 12.93
CA VAL A 239 -0.90 12.36 13.37
C VAL A 239 -1.07 12.95 14.77
N HIS A 240 -2.07 13.82 14.98
CA HIS A 240 -2.14 14.66 16.18
C HIS A 240 -3.43 14.52 17.01
N ALA A 241 -4.41 13.72 16.59
CA ALA A 241 -5.73 13.73 17.20
C ALA A 241 -6.37 12.33 17.35
N LEU A 242 -5.71 11.43 18.09
CA LEU A 242 -6.39 10.21 18.53
C LEU A 242 -7.47 10.54 19.57
N ASN A 243 -8.64 9.91 19.40
CA ASN A 243 -9.70 9.98 20.39
C ASN A 243 -9.18 9.47 21.75
N ARG A 244 -9.06 10.38 22.72
CA ARG A 244 -8.44 10.06 24.01
C ARG A 244 -9.18 8.96 24.76
N LYS A 245 -10.49 9.10 24.91
CA LYS A 245 -11.33 8.18 25.70
C LYS A 245 -11.62 6.88 24.96
N GLY A 246 -11.83 6.94 23.65
CA GLY A 246 -12.21 5.80 22.82
C GLY A 246 -11.03 4.92 22.42
N THR A 247 -9.87 5.51 22.14
CA THR A 247 -8.75 4.79 21.52
C THR A 247 -7.48 4.85 22.37
N PHE A 248 -7.03 6.06 22.73
CA PHE A 248 -5.73 6.25 23.39
C PHE A 248 -5.67 5.59 24.78
N ASP A 249 -6.56 5.96 25.70
CA ASP A 249 -6.52 5.47 27.08
C ASP A 249 -6.77 3.95 27.16
N PRO A 250 -7.75 3.36 26.42
CA PRO A 250 -7.93 1.92 26.38
C PRO A 250 -6.70 1.16 25.88
N LEU A 251 -6.08 1.65 24.80
CA LEU A 251 -4.89 1.01 24.21
C LEU A 251 -3.68 1.14 25.14
N LYS A 252 -3.47 2.33 25.73
CA LYS A 252 -2.39 2.56 26.71
C LYS A 252 -2.53 1.61 27.91
N ASN A 253 -3.74 1.48 28.46
CA ASN A 253 -4.01 0.59 29.58
C ASN A 253 -3.75 -0.88 29.22
N LEU A 254 -4.06 -1.28 27.99
CA LEU A 254 -3.79 -2.63 27.50
C LEU A 254 -2.28 -2.90 27.36
N LEU A 255 -1.53 -1.93 26.80
CA LEU A 255 -0.07 -2.01 26.68
C LEU A 255 0.63 -1.99 28.05
N ASP A 256 0.11 -1.23 29.01
CA ASP A 256 0.64 -1.21 30.37
C ASP A 256 0.55 -2.56 31.08
N LYS A 257 -0.52 -3.32 30.83
CA LYS A 257 -0.66 -4.70 31.33
C LYS A 257 0.37 -5.66 30.72
N LEU A 258 0.96 -5.33 29.58
CA LEU A 258 1.96 -6.14 28.87
C LEU A 258 3.41 -5.74 29.21
N LYS A 259 3.63 -4.62 29.91
CA LYS A 259 4.97 -4.16 30.33
C LYS A 259 5.74 -5.18 31.18
N GLY A 260 5.04 -6.00 31.96
CA GLY A 260 5.63 -7.02 32.83
C GLY A 260 5.69 -8.42 32.22
N HIS A 261 5.49 -8.56 30.91
CA HIS A 261 5.39 -9.87 30.27
C HIS A 261 6.69 -10.69 30.40
N ARG A 262 6.56 -12.01 30.57
CA ARG A 262 7.70 -12.94 30.76
C ARG A 262 8.57 -13.04 29.51
N ASN A 263 7.93 -13.07 28.34
CA ASN A 263 8.61 -13.01 27.05
C ASN A 263 9.21 -11.59 26.83
N PRO A 264 10.55 -11.46 26.73
CA PRO A 264 11.21 -10.16 26.59
C PRO A 264 10.85 -9.43 25.29
N THR A 265 10.57 -10.16 24.20
CA THR A 265 10.15 -9.58 22.91
C THR A 265 8.78 -8.93 23.04
N VAL A 266 7.84 -9.60 23.69
CA VAL A 266 6.49 -9.06 23.95
C VAL A 266 6.59 -7.82 24.86
N GLN A 267 7.39 -7.89 25.92
CA GLN A 267 7.65 -6.74 26.80
C GLN A 267 8.21 -5.54 26.02
N PHE A 268 9.24 -5.77 25.21
CA PHE A 268 9.87 -4.74 24.38
C PHE A 268 8.85 -4.12 23.41
N LEU A 269 8.13 -4.94 22.63
CA LEU A 269 7.17 -4.44 21.65
C LEU A 269 5.99 -3.70 22.29
N ALA A 270 5.51 -4.16 23.44
CA ALA A 270 4.46 -3.45 24.17
C ALA A 270 4.94 -2.07 24.67
N LEU A 271 6.17 -1.99 25.18
CA LEU A 271 6.78 -0.72 25.57
C LEU A 271 7.02 0.19 24.38
N TYR A 272 7.49 -0.36 23.25
CA TYR A 272 7.70 0.36 22.01
C TYR A 272 6.40 0.94 21.45
N ALA A 273 5.36 0.11 21.31
CA ALA A 273 4.03 0.56 20.92
C ALA A 273 3.50 1.62 21.90
N LYS A 274 3.72 1.46 23.20
CA LYS A 274 3.28 2.46 24.20
C LYS A 274 3.98 3.81 23.99
N GLN A 275 5.28 3.82 23.68
CA GLN A 275 5.98 5.06 23.36
C GLN A 275 5.44 5.67 22.07
N GLY A 276 5.29 4.90 20.99
CA GLY A 276 4.66 5.38 19.75
C GLY A 276 3.30 6.01 20.00
N LEU A 277 2.43 5.33 20.77
CA LEU A 277 1.14 5.87 21.18
C LEU A 277 1.27 7.19 21.94
N ALA A 278 2.21 7.30 22.88
CA ALA A 278 2.44 8.54 23.61
C ALA A 278 2.87 9.71 22.70
N TYR A 279 3.55 9.42 21.58
CA TYR A 279 3.93 10.44 20.60
C TYR A 279 2.80 10.84 19.66
N VAL A 280 1.87 9.93 19.33
CA VAL A 280 0.67 10.27 18.56
C VAL A 280 -0.20 11.19 19.40
N GLY A 281 -0.46 12.41 18.91
CA GLY A 281 -1.26 13.41 19.65
C GLY A 281 -2.63 12.86 20.07
N ASN A 282 -3.13 13.24 21.25
CA ASN A 282 -4.37 12.70 21.83
C ASN A 282 -5.48 13.75 22.01
N GLY A 283 -5.62 14.66 21.03
CA GLY A 283 -6.61 15.75 21.08
C GLY A 283 -6.26 16.84 22.09
N GLU A 284 -4.99 16.93 22.50
CA GLU A 284 -4.46 18.02 23.31
C GLU A 284 -4.32 19.31 22.49
N SER A 285 -4.23 20.46 23.17
CA SER A 285 -3.98 21.73 22.50
C SER A 285 -2.67 21.71 21.72
N LEU A 286 -2.60 22.48 20.62
CA LEU A 286 -1.42 22.56 19.75
C LEU A 286 -0.12 22.78 20.55
N GLY A 287 -0.16 23.62 21.60
CA GLY A 287 0.98 23.86 22.49
C GLY A 287 1.42 22.65 23.30
N MET A 288 0.48 21.87 23.88
CA MET A 288 0.81 20.64 24.61
C MET A 288 1.35 19.54 23.67
N GLY A 289 0.82 19.47 22.45
CA GLY A 289 1.32 18.57 21.42
C GLY A 289 2.72 18.93 20.95
N ILE A 290 3.01 20.22 20.74
CA ILE A 290 4.35 20.72 20.41
C ILE A 290 5.33 20.47 21.57
N TYR A 291 4.89 20.66 22.81
CA TYR A 291 5.68 20.41 24.02
C TYR A 291 6.02 18.92 24.18
N ARG A 292 5.03 18.02 24.02
CA ARG A 292 5.20 16.57 24.14
C ARG A 292 6.03 15.97 23.00
N ARG A 293 5.83 16.46 21.77
CA ARG A 293 6.62 16.09 20.60
C ARG A 293 7.98 16.81 20.54
N GLY A 294 8.26 17.65 21.54
CA GLY A 294 9.51 18.38 21.81
C GLY A 294 10.43 18.50 20.60
N ARG A 295 10.19 19.48 19.72
CA ARG A 295 11.05 19.92 18.61
C ARG A 295 11.56 18.86 17.59
N LEU A 296 11.35 17.55 17.81
CA LEU A 296 11.81 16.46 16.95
C LEU A 296 10.99 16.40 15.65
N ALA A 297 9.67 16.58 15.77
CA ALA A 297 8.78 16.62 14.61
C ALA A 297 9.03 17.86 13.73
N ILE A 298 9.45 18.99 14.32
CA ILE A 298 9.70 20.24 13.56
C ILE A 298 11.00 20.13 12.75
N ALA A 299 11.99 19.36 13.19
CA ALA A 299 13.24 19.20 12.44
C ALA A 299 13.16 18.12 11.33
N VAL A 300 12.20 17.19 11.38
CA VAL A 300 11.97 16.19 10.33
C VAL A 300 10.87 16.63 9.35
N ALA A 301 9.83 17.32 9.82
CA ALA A 301 8.70 17.73 8.99
C ALA A 301 8.92 19.03 8.19
N VAL A 302 9.92 19.87 8.53
CA VAL A 302 10.10 21.17 7.88
C VAL A 302 10.78 21.09 6.51
N ASP A 303 11.48 20.00 6.15
CA ASP A 303 12.16 19.90 4.85
C ASP A 303 11.57 18.84 3.89
N ILE A 304 10.58 18.03 4.33
CA ILE A 304 9.98 16.99 3.46
C ILE A 304 8.86 17.57 2.56
N ALA A 305 8.31 18.74 2.91
CA ALA A 305 7.23 19.36 2.13
C ALA A 305 7.69 19.92 0.77
N ASP A 306 9.00 20.16 0.56
CA ASP A 306 9.52 20.85 -0.64
C ASP A 306 10.30 19.94 -1.61
N GLY A 307 10.27 18.61 -1.45
CA GLY A 307 10.82 17.70 -2.46
C GLY A 307 12.33 17.84 -2.74
N ILE A 308 13.08 18.55 -1.89
CA ILE A 308 14.54 18.69 -1.98
C ILE A 308 15.18 18.18 -0.69
N SER A 309 16.09 17.22 -0.85
CA SER A 309 16.75 16.36 0.14
C SER A 309 17.69 17.03 1.16
N ASN A 310 17.44 18.27 1.57
CA ASN A 310 18.32 19.00 2.50
C ASN A 310 17.81 19.00 3.94
N VAL A 311 17.43 17.83 4.49
CA VAL A 311 17.26 17.68 5.94
C VAL A 311 18.60 17.99 6.60
N ASN A 312 18.70 19.14 7.29
CA ASN A 312 19.92 19.52 7.99
C ASN A 312 20.07 18.68 9.27
N LEU A 313 20.58 17.45 9.11
CA LEU A 313 20.84 16.52 10.20
C LEU A 313 21.80 17.07 11.26
N GLY A 314 22.71 17.98 10.90
CA GLY A 314 23.58 18.66 11.85
C GLY A 314 22.77 19.52 12.83
N LYS A 315 21.80 20.28 12.31
CA LYS A 315 20.86 21.07 13.10
C LYS A 315 19.90 20.19 13.89
N PHE A 316 19.45 19.06 13.32
CA PHE A 316 18.68 18.06 14.07
C PHE A 316 19.50 17.53 15.25
N ALA A 317 20.74 17.08 15.03
CA ALA A 317 21.58 16.48 16.06
C ALA A 317 21.93 17.48 17.16
N SER A 318 22.24 18.74 16.81
CA SER A 318 22.47 19.79 17.81
C SER A 318 21.19 20.10 18.59
N THR A 319 20.04 20.14 17.91
CA THR A 319 18.74 20.36 18.55
C THR A 319 18.39 19.19 19.47
N TYR A 320 18.61 17.95 19.05
CA TYR A 320 18.43 16.75 19.85
C TYR A 320 19.30 16.75 21.11
N ASN A 321 20.60 17.05 20.98
CA ASN A 321 21.51 17.13 22.12
C ASN A 321 21.08 18.23 23.10
N ASN A 322 20.71 19.41 22.61
CA ASN A 322 20.22 20.51 23.43
C ASN A 322 18.91 20.14 24.15
N ILE A 323 17.99 19.44 23.49
CA ILE A 323 16.73 18.96 24.08
C ILE A 323 17.02 17.93 25.19
N MET A 324 17.90 16.99 24.92
CA MET A 324 18.29 15.92 25.85
C MET A 324 18.99 16.44 27.10
N GLU A 325 19.62 17.62 27.02
CA GLU A 325 20.27 18.32 28.13
C GLU A 325 19.31 19.20 28.94
N VAL A 326 18.33 19.85 28.29
CA VAL A 326 17.54 20.92 28.92
C VAL A 326 16.17 20.44 29.46
N GLY A 327 15.62 19.34 28.97
CA GLY A 327 14.25 18.94 29.32
C GLY A 327 14.12 17.59 30.02
N ASP A 328 13.46 17.60 31.18
CA ASP A 328 12.85 16.41 31.77
C ASP A 328 11.52 16.15 31.04
N PHE A 329 11.60 15.59 29.82
CA PHE A 329 10.42 15.22 29.03
C PHE A 329 9.76 13.97 29.63
N THR A 330 9.10 14.14 30.77
CA THR A 330 8.64 13.07 31.67
C THR A 330 7.66 12.06 31.05
N MET A 331 7.06 12.36 29.89
CA MET A 331 6.05 11.49 29.28
C MET A 331 6.60 10.48 28.27
N CYS A 332 7.76 10.76 27.68
CA CYS A 332 8.30 9.95 26.59
C CYS A 332 9.71 9.48 26.90
N ALA A 333 9.97 8.21 26.66
CA ALA A 333 11.26 7.64 26.99
C ALA A 333 12.34 8.12 26.00
N LYS A 334 13.44 8.64 26.55
CA LYS A 334 14.60 9.14 25.79
C LYS A 334 15.12 8.14 24.75
N TRP A 335 15.07 6.84 25.07
CA TRP A 335 15.48 5.77 24.15
C TRP A 335 14.64 5.74 22.87
N TYR A 336 13.34 6.02 22.94
CA TYR A 336 12.46 6.01 21.77
C TYR A 336 12.75 7.19 20.84
N GLN A 337 13.04 8.37 21.40
CA GLN A 337 13.51 9.51 20.59
C GLN A 337 14.83 9.22 19.89
N GLY A 338 15.75 8.56 20.59
CA GLY A 338 17.00 8.11 19.97
C GLY A 338 16.77 7.16 18.81
N LEU A 339 15.76 6.29 18.89
CA LEU A 339 15.39 5.39 17.81
C LEU A 339 14.81 6.13 16.60
N ILE A 340 13.99 7.16 16.80
CA ILE A 340 13.52 8.02 15.70
C ILE A 340 14.69 8.69 14.99
N TYR A 341 15.67 9.21 15.74
CA TYR A 341 16.87 9.80 15.12
C TYR A 341 17.67 8.76 14.32
N VAL A 342 17.80 7.55 14.85
CA VAL A 342 18.43 6.44 14.14
C VAL A 342 17.69 6.14 12.83
N ASP A 343 16.36 6.10 12.85
CA ASP A 343 15.56 5.90 11.64
C ASP A 343 15.86 6.98 10.58
N CYS A 344 15.99 8.25 10.99
CA CYS A 344 16.40 9.32 10.08
C CYS A 344 17.80 9.10 9.49
N THR A 345 18.79 8.71 10.31
CA THR A 345 20.15 8.44 9.80
C THR A 345 20.21 7.26 8.84
N LEU A 346 19.42 6.21 9.10
CA LEU A 346 19.34 5.02 8.24
C LEU A 346 18.61 5.33 6.93
N ALA A 347 17.51 6.09 6.98
CA ALA A 347 16.78 6.53 5.79
C ALA A 347 17.67 7.39 4.86
N LEU A 348 18.52 8.24 5.44
CA LEU A 348 19.49 9.06 4.71
C LEU A 348 20.77 8.31 4.33
N GLN A 349 20.84 7.00 4.61
CA GLN A 349 22.00 6.13 4.36
C GLN A 349 23.32 6.65 4.98
N ASP A 350 23.24 7.46 6.03
CA ASP A 350 24.39 8.03 6.71
C ASP A 350 24.90 7.08 7.81
N TRP A 351 25.53 5.99 7.36
CA TRP A 351 26.01 4.92 8.21
C TRP A 351 26.99 5.41 9.29
N SER A 352 27.89 6.33 8.92
CA SER A 352 28.89 6.87 9.86
C SER A 352 28.22 7.62 11.02
N ARG A 353 27.22 8.45 10.72
CA ARG A 353 26.48 9.18 11.75
C ARG A 353 25.63 8.25 12.61
N PHE A 354 25.03 7.22 12.02
CA PHE A 354 24.35 6.15 12.76
C PHE A 354 25.27 5.51 13.80
N GLU A 355 26.43 4.98 13.38
CA GLU A 355 27.36 4.28 14.28
C GLU A 355 27.87 5.20 15.38
N LYS A 356 28.30 6.41 15.00
CA LYS A 356 28.78 7.42 15.95
C LYS A 356 27.73 7.71 17.01
N PHE A 357 26.47 7.90 16.62
CA PHE A 357 25.39 8.18 17.57
C PHE A 357 25.16 7.00 18.53
N VAL A 358 25.07 5.77 18.02
CA VAL A 358 24.81 4.60 18.87
C VAL A 358 25.96 4.37 19.85
N LEU A 359 27.21 4.58 19.44
CA LEU A 359 28.40 4.33 20.25
C LEU A 359 28.74 5.46 21.24
N GLU A 360 28.47 6.71 20.88
CA GLU A 360 28.85 7.88 21.70
C GLU A 360 27.70 8.43 22.55
N SER A 361 26.44 8.16 22.20
CA SER A 361 25.30 8.73 22.94
C SER A 361 25.19 8.20 24.37
N LYS A 362 24.46 8.96 25.20
CA LYS A 362 24.06 8.55 26.56
C LYS A 362 23.16 7.29 26.55
N LEU A 363 22.63 6.90 25.39
CA LEU A 363 21.75 5.74 25.22
C LEU A 363 22.50 4.44 24.93
N LYS A 364 23.82 4.46 24.75
CA LYS A 364 24.65 3.27 24.47
C LYS A 364 24.59 2.15 25.51
N SER A 365 23.99 2.42 26.68
CA SER A 365 23.77 1.46 27.75
C SER A 365 22.29 1.26 28.07
N ASP A 366 21.38 1.89 27.32
CA ASP A 366 19.94 1.70 27.47
C ASP A 366 19.52 0.41 26.75
N GLU A 367 18.97 -0.53 27.52
CA GLU A 367 18.59 -1.86 27.04
C GLU A 367 17.49 -1.81 25.97
N TYR A 368 16.53 -0.89 26.06
CA TYR A 368 15.43 -0.77 25.10
C TYR A 368 15.90 -0.08 23.83
N PHE A 369 16.73 0.96 23.95
CA PHE A 369 17.38 1.58 22.81
C PHE A 369 18.11 0.52 21.96
N LEU A 370 19.03 -0.23 22.57
CA LEU A 370 19.84 -1.21 21.85
C LEU A 370 19.04 -2.39 21.28
N GLN A 371 17.96 -2.82 21.94
CA GLN A 371 17.02 -3.80 21.35
C GLN A 371 16.33 -3.23 20.11
N GLY A 372 15.92 -1.95 20.16
CA GLY A 372 15.37 -1.25 19.01
C GLY A 372 16.36 -1.11 17.85
N ILE A 373 17.66 -0.92 18.15
CA ILE A 373 18.74 -0.96 17.16
C ILE A 373 18.82 -2.33 16.49
N CYS A 374 18.77 -3.42 17.26
CA CYS A 374 18.83 -4.77 16.68
C CYS A 374 17.73 -5.01 15.63
N LEU A 375 16.51 -4.54 15.89
CA LEU A 375 15.39 -4.67 14.95
C LEU A 375 15.58 -3.85 13.66
N ARG A 376 16.11 -2.63 13.77
CA ARG A 376 16.39 -1.77 12.61
C ARG A 376 17.54 -2.32 11.77
N LEU A 377 18.56 -2.86 12.43
CA LEU A 377 19.68 -3.49 11.74
C LEU A 377 19.27 -4.79 11.04
N GLU A 378 18.32 -5.55 11.59
CA GLU A 378 17.71 -6.67 10.87
C GLU A 378 17.04 -6.19 9.59
N GLN A 379 16.20 -5.15 9.68
CA GLN A 379 15.55 -4.55 8.52
C GLN A 379 16.59 -4.10 7.47
N VAL A 380 17.60 -3.32 7.87
CA VAL A 380 18.66 -2.86 6.95
C VAL A 380 19.41 -4.04 6.32
N ALA A 381 19.74 -5.07 7.09
CA ALA A 381 20.44 -6.25 6.59
C ALA A 381 19.62 -7.04 5.54
N VAL A 382 18.29 -6.94 5.60
CA VAL A 382 17.38 -7.64 4.69
C VAL A 382 17.02 -6.79 3.48
N THR A 383 16.75 -5.49 3.67
CA THR A 383 16.16 -4.64 2.63
C THR A 383 17.18 -3.86 1.81
N GLN A 384 18.39 -3.64 2.34
CA GLN A 384 19.38 -2.78 1.70
C GLN A 384 20.05 -3.48 0.51
N SER A 385 20.01 -2.82 -0.66
CA SER A 385 20.67 -3.29 -1.88
C SER A 385 22.17 -3.01 -1.86
N VAL A 386 22.60 -1.94 -1.18
CA VAL A 386 24.01 -1.57 -1.05
C VAL A 386 24.73 -2.52 -0.09
N GLU A 387 25.58 -3.37 -0.66
CA GLU A 387 26.30 -4.42 0.08
C GLU A 387 27.09 -3.88 1.28
N VAL A 388 27.78 -2.74 1.13
CA VAL A 388 28.57 -2.14 2.22
C VAL A 388 27.71 -1.78 3.43
N ILE A 389 26.51 -1.22 3.23
CA ILE A 389 25.60 -0.85 4.32
C ILE A 389 24.99 -2.11 4.93
N ARG A 390 24.62 -3.08 4.10
CA ARG A 390 24.10 -4.38 4.54
C ARG A 390 25.10 -5.12 5.42
N ASP A 391 26.35 -5.22 4.99
CA ASP A 391 27.43 -5.87 5.74
C ASP A 391 27.76 -5.10 7.02
N GLY A 392 27.77 -3.76 6.96
CA GLY A 392 27.89 -2.90 8.14
C GLY A 392 26.82 -3.21 9.19
N ALA A 393 25.56 -3.39 8.77
CA ALA A 393 24.48 -3.76 9.69
C ALA A 393 24.69 -5.12 10.36
N ILE A 394 25.16 -6.11 9.60
CA ILE A 394 25.46 -7.45 10.11
C ILE A 394 26.66 -7.39 11.09
N ASP A 395 27.70 -6.63 10.76
CA ASP A 395 28.87 -6.45 11.64
C ASP A 395 28.50 -5.72 12.94
N PHE A 396 27.64 -4.70 12.86
CA PHE A 396 27.16 -4.01 14.04
C PHE A 396 26.28 -4.92 14.92
N LEU A 397 25.46 -5.79 14.32
CA LEU A 397 24.75 -6.85 15.07
C LEU A 397 25.71 -7.81 15.77
N ARG A 398 26.84 -8.19 15.13
CA ARG A 398 27.88 -9.02 15.76
C ARG A 398 28.59 -8.29 16.89
N PHE A 399 28.74 -6.97 16.81
CA PHE A 399 29.21 -6.17 17.92
C PHE A 399 28.21 -6.20 19.09
N LEU A 400 26.91 -6.01 18.81
CA LEU A 400 25.85 -6.06 19.83
C LEU A 400 25.65 -7.46 20.44
N SER A 401 25.95 -8.55 19.71
CA SER A 401 25.91 -9.91 20.25
C SER A 401 27.01 -10.19 21.29
N LYS A 402 27.97 -9.27 21.46
CA LYS A 402 28.98 -9.32 22.54
C LYS A 402 28.64 -8.36 23.68
N ASN A 403 27.50 -7.66 23.63
CA ASN A 403 27.12 -6.66 24.62
C ASN A 403 26.96 -7.29 26.03
N PRO A 404 27.36 -6.60 27.12
CA PRO A 404 27.20 -7.09 28.48
C PRO A 404 25.72 -7.26 28.90
N LEU A 405 24.80 -6.50 28.31
CA LEU A 405 23.37 -6.60 28.60
C LEU A 405 22.78 -7.87 27.96
N ARG A 406 22.34 -8.81 28.80
CA ARG A 406 21.85 -10.14 28.38
C ARG A 406 20.74 -10.07 27.34
N LYS A 407 19.76 -9.18 27.50
CA LYS A 407 18.62 -9.06 26.57
C LYS A 407 19.05 -8.50 25.21
N VAL A 408 19.96 -7.52 25.19
CA VAL A 408 20.53 -6.98 23.95
C VAL A 408 21.31 -8.06 23.20
N ARG A 409 22.17 -8.79 23.93
CA ARG A 409 22.91 -9.93 23.40
C ARG A 409 21.98 -10.96 22.76
N GLN A 410 20.93 -11.35 23.48
CA GLN A 410 19.95 -12.33 23.00
C GLN A 410 19.22 -11.82 21.76
N ALA A 411 18.78 -10.56 21.75
CA ALA A 411 18.12 -9.94 20.60
C ALA A 411 19.03 -9.97 19.36
N ALA A 412 20.28 -9.51 19.49
CA ALA A 412 21.25 -9.51 18.40
C ALA A 412 21.58 -10.91 17.89
N MET A 413 21.80 -11.89 18.78
CA MET A 413 22.05 -13.28 18.39
C MET A 413 20.85 -13.89 17.64
N THR A 414 19.64 -13.64 18.12
CA THR A 414 18.43 -14.15 17.47
C THR A 414 18.29 -13.57 16.06
N VAL A 415 18.56 -12.27 15.87
CA VAL A 415 18.59 -11.66 14.53
C VAL A 415 19.64 -12.32 13.64
N ILE A 416 20.88 -12.47 14.11
CA ILE A 416 21.96 -13.09 13.33
C ILE A 416 21.60 -14.52 12.90
N GLU A 417 21.06 -15.33 13.81
CA GLU A 417 20.64 -16.71 13.49
C GLU A 417 19.59 -16.75 12.38
N ARG A 418 18.65 -15.80 12.39
CA ARG A 418 17.65 -15.68 11.33
C ARG A 418 18.27 -15.29 9.99
N LEU A 419 19.13 -14.28 9.99
CA LEU A 419 19.87 -13.86 8.78
C LEU A 419 20.75 -14.98 8.21
N VAL A 420 21.32 -15.84 9.07
CA VAL A 420 22.07 -17.03 8.63
C VAL A 420 21.15 -18.07 8.00
N SER A 421 19.94 -18.22 8.54
CA SER A 421 18.96 -19.22 8.09
C SER A 421 18.24 -18.82 6.81
N SER A 422 18.12 -17.52 6.54
CA SER A 422 17.35 -16.95 5.43
C SER A 422 18.14 -16.85 4.11
N ASP A 423 19.36 -17.39 4.04
CA ASP A 423 20.26 -17.27 2.89
C ASP A 423 20.85 -15.86 2.63
N CYS A 424 20.50 -14.83 3.43
CA CYS A 424 21.13 -13.50 3.38
C CYS A 424 22.67 -13.57 3.40
N ILE A 425 23.22 -14.57 4.10
CA ILE A 425 24.65 -14.68 4.38
C ILE A 425 25.36 -15.68 3.46
N LYS A 426 24.65 -16.45 2.61
CA LYS A 426 25.27 -17.50 1.79
C LYS A 426 26.27 -16.97 0.76
N HIS A 427 26.13 -15.72 0.33
CA HIS A 427 26.99 -15.08 -0.66
C HIS A 427 28.21 -14.35 -0.09
N ASN A 428 28.28 -14.12 1.23
CA ASN A 428 29.35 -13.28 1.79
C ASN A 428 30.41 -14.13 2.48
N ASN A 429 31.66 -13.97 2.04
CA ASN A 429 32.98 -14.33 2.58
C ASN A 429 33.15 -15.66 3.37
N ALA A 430 34.26 -16.37 3.17
CA ALA A 430 34.58 -17.62 3.88
C ALA A 430 34.58 -17.49 5.42
N SER A 431 34.88 -16.28 5.93
CA SER A 431 34.86 -15.93 7.37
C SER A 431 33.46 -16.09 8.00
N THR A 432 32.40 -15.81 7.23
CA THR A 432 31.01 -15.83 7.65
C THR A 432 30.46 -17.24 7.80
N LYS A 433 30.89 -18.18 6.94
CA LYS A 433 30.54 -19.60 7.04
C LYS A 433 31.11 -20.28 8.29
N HIS A 434 32.34 -19.94 8.68
CA HIS A 434 32.97 -20.51 9.88
C HIS A 434 32.27 -20.08 11.17
N HIS A 435 31.85 -18.81 11.27
CA HIS A 435 31.13 -18.30 12.45
C HIS A 435 29.67 -18.76 12.50
N ALA A 436 28.97 -18.84 11.37
CA ALA A 436 27.61 -19.40 11.31
C ALA A 436 27.57 -20.85 11.81
N LYS A 437 28.59 -21.65 11.46
CA LYS A 437 28.76 -23.01 11.96
C LYS A 437 29.00 -23.05 13.48
N ALA A 438 29.76 -22.11 14.02
CA ALA A 438 30.01 -22.01 15.46
C ALA A 438 28.75 -21.61 16.25
N ILE A 439 27.97 -20.64 15.75
CA ILE A 439 26.72 -20.18 16.37
C ILE A 439 25.64 -21.28 16.35
N LYS A 440 25.54 -22.02 15.24
CA LYS A 440 24.59 -23.14 15.09
C LYS A 440 24.82 -24.26 16.12
N CYS A 441 26.06 -24.46 16.57
CA CYS A 441 26.39 -25.45 17.61
C CYS A 441 26.00 -25.01 19.03
N THR A 442 25.88 -23.71 19.31
CA THR A 442 25.59 -23.21 20.67
C THR A 442 24.10 -22.99 20.97
N CYS A 443 23.22 -22.89 19.95
CA CYS A 443 21.82 -22.47 20.12
C CYS A 443 20.74 -23.53 19.80
N SER A 444 21.15 -24.75 19.43
CA SER A 444 20.25 -25.84 19.00
C SER A 444 19.14 -26.25 19.99
N ALA A 445 19.21 -25.88 21.27
CA ALA A 445 18.21 -26.25 22.27
C ALA A 445 17.06 -25.25 22.44
N TYR A 446 17.19 -24.01 21.94
CA TYR A 446 16.21 -22.94 22.19
C TYR A 446 15.15 -22.78 21.08
N GLN A 447 15.43 -23.26 19.87
CA GLN A 447 14.61 -23.01 18.67
C GLN A 447 13.44 -23.99 18.47
N ALA A 448 13.42 -25.15 19.13
CA ALA A 448 12.34 -26.14 18.92
C ALA A 448 10.98 -25.73 19.51
N ASN A 449 10.92 -24.70 20.37
CA ASN A 449 9.72 -24.35 21.14
C ASN A 449 9.20 -22.91 20.94
N HIS A 450 9.75 -22.14 19.99
CA HIS A 450 9.20 -20.83 19.65
C HIS A 450 8.62 -20.87 18.24
N PHE A 451 7.31 -21.21 18.24
CA PHE A 451 6.31 -21.13 17.18
C PHE A 451 6.83 -20.59 15.85
N GLY A 452 6.74 -21.40 14.79
CA GLY A 452 7.20 -21.12 13.41
C GLY A 452 6.54 -19.91 12.73
N LEU A 453 6.67 -18.75 13.34
CA LEU A 453 6.23 -17.44 12.89
C LEU A 453 7.44 -16.80 12.23
N THR A 454 7.38 -16.64 10.91
CA THR A 454 8.31 -15.80 10.15
C THR A 454 8.33 -14.40 10.75
N PRO A 455 9.49 -13.78 11.01
CA PRO A 455 9.55 -12.38 11.41
C PRO A 455 8.83 -11.45 10.42
N VAL A 456 8.50 -10.23 10.86
CA VAL A 456 8.01 -9.19 9.95
C VAL A 456 9.04 -8.84 8.88
N TRP A 457 10.33 -8.91 9.25
CA TRP A 457 11.45 -8.68 8.33
C TRP A 457 11.99 -9.97 7.72
N ASP A 458 11.19 -11.03 7.71
CA ASP A 458 11.59 -12.26 7.04
C ASP A 458 11.84 -11.96 5.56
N LEU A 459 12.99 -12.40 5.03
CA LEU A 459 13.39 -12.22 3.63
C LEU A 459 12.30 -12.63 2.65
N SER A 460 11.47 -13.57 3.07
CA SER A 460 10.38 -14.06 2.26
C SER A 460 9.43 -12.91 1.89
N TRP A 461 9.20 -11.89 2.73
CA TRP A 461 8.45 -10.68 2.36
C TRP A 461 9.06 -9.84 1.23
N HIS A 462 10.35 -10.02 0.95
CA HIS A 462 11.08 -9.34 -0.14
C HIS A 462 11.28 -10.23 -1.36
N THR A 463 10.87 -11.50 -1.31
CA THR A 463 10.84 -12.33 -2.51
C THR A 463 9.81 -11.79 -3.50
N THR A 464 10.13 -11.87 -4.79
CA THR A 464 9.24 -11.42 -5.85
C THR A 464 7.86 -12.06 -5.68
N SER A 465 6.82 -11.23 -5.67
CA SER A 465 5.43 -11.68 -5.65
C SER A 465 5.22 -12.69 -6.78
N SER A 466 4.56 -13.82 -6.49
CA SER A 466 4.22 -14.81 -7.50
C SER A 466 3.19 -14.33 -8.53
N GLY A 467 2.59 -13.15 -8.31
CA GLY A 467 1.57 -12.57 -9.18
C GLY A 467 0.29 -13.39 -9.23
N ILE A 468 -0.05 -14.12 -8.17
CA ILE A 468 -1.22 -15.02 -8.15
C ILE A 468 -2.52 -14.23 -8.27
N LEU A 469 -2.65 -13.10 -7.57
CA LEU A 469 -3.84 -12.25 -7.65
C LEU A 469 -3.90 -11.55 -9.02
N LEU A 470 -2.75 -11.06 -9.53
CA LEU A 470 -2.64 -10.55 -10.89
C LEU A 470 -3.10 -11.57 -11.94
N GLN A 471 -2.58 -12.79 -11.89
CA GLN A 471 -2.96 -13.87 -12.82
C GLN A 471 -4.46 -14.20 -12.72
N ALA A 472 -5.02 -14.19 -11.51
CA ALA A 472 -6.47 -14.38 -11.33
C ALA A 472 -7.29 -13.28 -12.01
N VAL A 473 -6.86 -12.01 -11.90
CA VAL A 473 -7.52 -10.89 -12.59
C VAL A 473 -7.35 -10.98 -14.11
N GLN A 474 -6.15 -11.26 -14.60
CA GLN A 474 -5.88 -11.45 -16.03
C GLN A 474 -6.73 -12.59 -16.61
N GLN A 475 -6.82 -13.73 -15.90
CA GLN A 475 -7.64 -14.86 -16.34
C GLN A 475 -9.12 -14.49 -16.38
N ARG A 476 -9.63 -13.78 -15.36
CA ARG A 476 -11.01 -13.30 -15.34
C ARG A 476 -11.30 -12.37 -16.52
N LYS A 477 -10.39 -11.46 -16.85
CA LYS A 477 -10.53 -10.58 -18.02
C LYS A 477 -10.53 -11.34 -19.35
N ARG A 478 -9.63 -12.32 -19.51
CA ARG A 478 -9.61 -13.19 -20.71
C ARG A 478 -10.94 -13.95 -20.86
N ASN A 479 -11.46 -14.49 -19.75
CA ASN A 479 -12.75 -15.17 -19.76
C ASN A 479 -13.91 -14.22 -20.09
N ASN A 480 -13.93 -13.00 -19.56
CA ASN A 480 -14.96 -12.00 -19.85
C ASN A 480 -14.89 -11.50 -21.29
N LYS A 481 -13.70 -11.25 -21.84
CA LYS A 481 -13.52 -10.86 -23.25
C LYS A 481 -14.04 -11.95 -24.17
N SER A 482 -13.77 -13.22 -23.84
CA SER A 482 -14.37 -14.35 -24.55
C SER A 482 -15.90 -14.33 -24.48
N MET A 483 -16.52 -13.80 -23.42
CA MET A 483 -17.97 -13.66 -23.31
C MET A 483 -18.53 -12.48 -24.11
N ASP A 484 -17.84 -11.34 -24.17
CA ASP A 484 -18.26 -10.20 -24.99
C ASP A 484 -18.12 -10.49 -26.50
N GLU A 485 -17.25 -11.43 -26.88
CA GLU A 485 -17.14 -11.95 -28.24
C GLU A 485 -18.26 -12.93 -28.61
N ILE A 486 -19.04 -13.45 -27.63
CA ILE A 486 -20.14 -14.40 -27.88
C ILE A 486 -21.26 -13.74 -28.72
N PRO A 487 -21.80 -12.55 -28.37
CA PRO A 487 -22.79 -11.88 -29.20
C PRO A 487 -22.32 -11.63 -30.64
N ALA A 488 -21.08 -11.16 -30.83
CA ALA A 488 -20.52 -10.94 -32.17
C ALA A 488 -20.40 -12.24 -32.99
N ARG A 489 -20.07 -13.37 -32.33
CA ARG A 489 -20.08 -14.69 -32.97
C ARG A 489 -21.50 -15.15 -33.31
N PHE A 490 -22.48 -14.89 -32.44
CA PHE A 490 -23.89 -15.16 -32.74
C PHE A 490 -24.43 -14.30 -33.89
N ASP A 491 -24.04 -13.02 -33.97
CA ASP A 491 -24.41 -12.15 -35.08
C ASP A 491 -23.77 -12.62 -36.39
N THR A 492 -22.51 -13.07 -36.35
CA THR A 492 -21.84 -13.68 -37.51
C THR A 492 -22.56 -14.96 -37.98
N ILE A 493 -22.98 -15.81 -37.02
CA ILE A 493 -23.76 -17.01 -37.34
C ILE A 493 -25.12 -16.62 -37.93
N ARG A 494 -25.82 -15.65 -37.34
CA ARG A 494 -27.10 -15.15 -37.82
C ARG A 494 -26.98 -14.61 -39.26
N GLU A 495 -25.98 -13.77 -39.52
CA GLU A 495 -25.70 -13.21 -40.85
C GLU A 495 -25.33 -14.29 -41.89
N THR A 496 -24.74 -15.42 -41.46
CA THR A 496 -24.41 -16.55 -42.34
C THR A 496 -25.62 -17.47 -42.60
N VAL A 497 -26.52 -17.58 -41.62
CA VAL A 497 -27.65 -18.53 -41.66
C VAL A 497 -28.92 -17.90 -42.24
N GLU A 498 -29.21 -16.64 -41.92
CA GLU A 498 -30.42 -15.93 -42.39
C GLU A 498 -30.59 -15.94 -43.93
N PRO A 499 -29.53 -15.70 -44.74
CA PRO A 499 -29.66 -15.75 -46.20
C PRO A 499 -30.04 -17.15 -46.72
N ASN A 500 -29.65 -18.20 -45.99
CA ASN A 500 -29.85 -19.60 -46.36
C ASN A 500 -31.08 -20.22 -45.68
N ALA A 501 -31.77 -19.48 -44.79
CA ALA A 501 -32.85 -20.01 -43.97
C ALA A 501 -34.05 -20.50 -44.80
N SER A 502 -34.31 -19.87 -45.95
CA SER A 502 -35.36 -20.29 -46.87
C SER A 502 -35.03 -21.59 -47.60
N ASP A 503 -33.79 -21.76 -48.05
CA ASP A 503 -33.31 -22.97 -48.72
C ASP A 503 -33.24 -24.17 -47.75
N ILE A 504 -32.80 -23.92 -46.51
CA ILE A 504 -32.80 -24.93 -45.44
C ILE A 504 -34.23 -25.39 -45.12
N ARG A 505 -35.19 -24.46 -45.07
CA ARG A 505 -36.59 -24.77 -44.80
C ARG A 505 -37.22 -25.58 -45.93
N ILE A 506 -36.99 -25.20 -47.18
CA ILE A 506 -37.49 -25.93 -48.35
C ILE A 506 -36.90 -27.36 -48.38
N ALA A 507 -35.59 -27.50 -48.17
CA ALA A 507 -34.94 -28.81 -48.15
C ALA A 507 -35.50 -29.73 -47.03
N ALA A 508 -35.79 -29.16 -45.86
CA ALA A 508 -36.37 -29.88 -44.72
C ALA A 508 -37.81 -30.34 -44.98
N GLU A 509 -38.63 -29.51 -45.63
CA GLU A 509 -40.01 -29.85 -46.00
C GLU A 509 -40.07 -30.92 -47.12
N THR A 510 -39.05 -31.01 -47.98
CA THR A 510 -38.99 -31.99 -49.08
C THR A 510 -38.33 -33.33 -48.71
N GLY A 511 -37.78 -33.47 -47.51
CA GLY A 511 -37.09 -34.70 -47.08
C GLY A 511 -35.80 -34.99 -47.87
N ASP A 512 -35.16 -33.95 -48.39
CA ASP A 512 -34.02 -34.10 -49.29
C ASP A 512 -32.72 -34.37 -48.50
N SER A 513 -31.87 -35.25 -49.05
CA SER A 513 -30.55 -35.59 -48.51
C SER A 513 -29.62 -34.38 -48.30
N ASN A 514 -29.96 -33.24 -48.91
CA ASN A 514 -29.29 -31.95 -48.76
C ASN A 514 -29.50 -31.28 -47.39
N VAL A 515 -30.51 -31.69 -46.60
CA VAL A 515 -30.68 -31.22 -45.21
C VAL A 515 -29.53 -31.69 -44.34
N GLN A 516 -29.09 -32.94 -44.54
CA GLN A 516 -27.93 -33.46 -43.82
C GLN A 516 -26.67 -32.72 -44.22
N ALA A 517 -26.50 -32.33 -45.49
CA ALA A 517 -25.36 -31.50 -45.93
C ALA A 517 -25.39 -30.09 -45.33
N CYS A 518 -26.56 -29.45 -45.21
CA CYS A 518 -26.69 -28.14 -44.55
C CYS A 518 -26.45 -28.24 -43.03
N VAL A 519 -26.94 -29.32 -42.40
CA VAL A 519 -26.65 -29.65 -41.00
C VAL A 519 -25.17 -29.94 -40.82
N ASP A 520 -24.53 -30.65 -41.75
CA ASP A 520 -23.11 -30.97 -41.72
C ASP A 520 -22.26 -29.71 -41.94
N ILE A 521 -22.67 -28.74 -42.77
CA ILE A 521 -22.01 -27.43 -42.94
C ILE A 521 -22.19 -26.56 -41.68
N LEU A 522 -23.37 -26.56 -41.07
CA LEU A 522 -23.63 -25.88 -39.80
C LEU A 522 -22.83 -26.52 -38.66
N VAL A 523 -22.78 -27.85 -38.62
CA VAL A 523 -21.99 -28.63 -37.67
C VAL A 523 -20.51 -28.41 -37.94
N GLU A 524 -20.01 -28.42 -39.17
CA GLU A 524 -18.60 -28.19 -39.54
C GLU A 524 -18.15 -26.76 -39.18
N ASN A 525 -19.01 -25.75 -39.41
CA ASN A 525 -18.78 -24.37 -38.96
C ASN A 525 -18.87 -24.22 -37.42
N MET A 526 -19.71 -25.00 -36.75
CA MET A 526 -19.81 -25.02 -35.28
C MET A 526 -18.81 -25.97 -34.59
N THR A 527 -18.15 -26.88 -35.32
CA THR A 527 -17.26 -27.94 -34.79
C THR A 527 -15.78 -27.73 -35.08
N SER A 528 -15.34 -26.48 -35.28
CA SER A 528 -13.98 -26.17 -34.82
C SER A 528 -13.94 -26.50 -33.32
N LYS A 529 -13.33 -27.64 -32.95
CA LYS A 529 -13.53 -28.38 -31.68
C LYS A 529 -13.32 -27.57 -30.39
N SER A 530 -12.77 -26.36 -30.50
CA SER A 530 -12.56 -25.41 -29.42
C SER A 530 -13.86 -24.68 -29.03
N SER A 531 -14.71 -24.29 -29.99
CA SER A 531 -15.77 -23.30 -29.73
C SER A 531 -16.98 -23.86 -28.97
N LEU A 532 -17.41 -25.09 -29.23
CA LEU A 532 -18.63 -25.64 -28.62
C LEU A 532 -18.43 -26.03 -27.15
N ASN A 533 -17.24 -26.52 -26.80
CA ASN A 533 -16.86 -26.79 -25.41
C ASN A 533 -16.58 -25.50 -24.63
N GLU A 534 -16.01 -24.47 -25.28
CA GLU A 534 -15.82 -23.14 -24.69
C GLU A 534 -17.15 -22.42 -24.44
N VAL A 535 -18.07 -22.45 -25.40
CA VAL A 535 -19.43 -21.89 -25.24
C VAL A 535 -20.19 -22.66 -24.16
N ARG A 536 -20.09 -24.00 -24.14
CA ARG A 536 -20.67 -24.83 -23.07
C ARG A 536 -20.10 -24.50 -21.70
N ALA A 537 -18.77 -24.38 -21.58
CA ALA A 537 -18.11 -24.02 -20.31
C ALA A 537 -18.45 -22.60 -19.86
N ALA A 538 -18.56 -21.64 -20.80
CA ALA A 538 -18.97 -20.27 -20.52
C ALA A 538 -20.43 -20.20 -20.03
N LEU A 539 -21.35 -20.92 -20.69
CA LEU A 539 -22.75 -21.01 -20.28
C LEU A 539 -22.91 -21.75 -18.95
N GLU A 540 -22.21 -22.87 -18.75
CA GLU A 540 -22.20 -23.60 -17.46
C GLU A 540 -21.62 -22.74 -16.32
N SER A 541 -20.62 -21.90 -16.59
CA SER A 541 -20.06 -20.94 -15.64
C SER A 541 -21.02 -19.78 -15.34
N TYR A 542 -21.74 -19.29 -16.35
CA TYR A 542 -22.66 -18.16 -16.23
C TYR A 542 -23.97 -18.55 -15.53
N TYR A 543 -24.52 -19.73 -15.84
CA TYR A 543 -25.82 -20.17 -15.33
C TYR A 543 -25.76 -21.05 -14.07
N ARG A 544 -24.56 -21.50 -13.63
CA ARG A 544 -24.39 -22.33 -12.42
C ARG A 544 -24.96 -21.71 -11.14
N SER A 545 -25.09 -20.38 -11.08
CA SER A 545 -25.59 -19.67 -9.90
C SER A 545 -27.04 -19.20 -10.01
N SER A 546 -27.71 -19.29 -11.16
CA SER A 546 -28.89 -18.43 -11.41
C SER A 546 -30.09 -19.05 -12.13
N LEU A 547 -30.13 -20.35 -12.43
CA LEU A 547 -31.36 -20.96 -12.95
C LEU A 547 -31.67 -22.33 -12.34
N VAL A 548 -32.67 -22.35 -11.45
CA VAL A 548 -33.53 -23.52 -11.24
C VAL A 548 -34.86 -23.19 -11.91
N ILE A 549 -35.03 -23.58 -13.17
CA ILE A 549 -36.36 -23.65 -13.78
C ILE A 549 -36.74 -25.13 -13.82
N GLN A 550 -37.58 -25.54 -12.87
CA GLN A 550 -38.31 -26.80 -12.96
C GLN A 550 -39.50 -26.62 -13.90
N ARG A 551 -39.66 -27.54 -14.86
CA ARG A 551 -40.93 -27.68 -15.57
C ARG A 551 -41.99 -28.13 -14.57
N VAL A 552 -43.22 -27.63 -14.70
CA VAL A 552 -44.38 -28.05 -13.89
C VAL A 552 -44.65 -29.58 -14.00
N SER A 553 -44.07 -30.28 -14.98
CA SER A 553 -44.28 -31.71 -15.24
C SER A 553 -43.22 -32.68 -14.69
N GLY A 554 -42.16 -32.22 -14.01
CA GLY A 554 -41.26 -33.12 -13.27
C GLY A 554 -40.18 -33.90 -14.05
N ASP A 555 -40.17 -33.90 -15.39
CA ASP A 555 -39.13 -34.60 -16.18
C ASP A 555 -37.94 -33.70 -16.56
N LYS A 556 -36.73 -34.25 -16.53
CA LYS A 556 -35.48 -33.60 -16.99
C LYS A 556 -35.43 -33.58 -18.51
N LEU A 557 -35.25 -32.40 -19.10
CA LEU A 557 -34.92 -32.25 -20.52
C LEU A 557 -33.48 -32.70 -20.77
N ASP A 558 -33.23 -33.36 -21.90
CA ASP A 558 -31.87 -33.49 -22.42
C ASP A 558 -31.39 -32.14 -22.98
N LEU A 559 -30.07 -31.99 -23.07
CA LEU A 559 -29.41 -30.73 -23.41
C LEU A 559 -29.79 -30.23 -24.81
N ASN A 560 -30.01 -31.12 -25.78
CA ASN A 560 -30.32 -30.77 -27.17
C ASN A 560 -31.74 -30.20 -27.28
N GLN A 561 -32.67 -30.73 -26.50
CA GLN A 561 -34.03 -30.21 -26.39
C GLN A 561 -34.11 -28.88 -25.62
N TYR A 562 -33.14 -28.60 -24.75
CA TYR A 562 -32.98 -27.29 -24.12
C TYR A 562 -32.59 -26.21 -25.13
N TYR A 563 -31.64 -26.54 -26.03
CA TYR A 563 -31.20 -25.63 -27.10
C TYR A 563 -32.31 -25.33 -28.11
N ILE A 564 -33.06 -26.33 -28.57
CA ILE A 564 -34.14 -26.13 -29.55
C ILE A 564 -35.25 -25.22 -28.97
N ASN A 565 -35.61 -25.40 -27.69
CA ASN A 565 -36.65 -24.59 -27.07
C ASN A 565 -36.23 -23.14 -26.82
N LEU A 566 -34.95 -22.88 -26.56
CA LEU A 566 -34.43 -21.50 -26.44
C LEU A 566 -34.43 -20.77 -27.78
N THR A 567 -34.02 -21.44 -28.85
CA THR A 567 -34.03 -20.86 -30.21
C THR A 567 -35.45 -20.62 -30.73
N VAL A 568 -36.45 -21.39 -30.28
CA VAL A 568 -37.86 -21.23 -30.67
C VAL A 568 -38.60 -20.16 -29.84
N VAL A 569 -38.13 -19.83 -28.64
CA VAL A 569 -38.74 -18.78 -27.79
C VAL A 569 -38.22 -17.37 -28.14
N GLU A 570 -37.04 -17.28 -28.77
CA GLU A 570 -36.42 -16.01 -29.16
C GLU A 570 -36.58 -15.65 -30.66
N ALA A 571 -37.24 -16.50 -31.46
CA ALA A 571 -37.65 -16.22 -32.85
C ALA A 571 -39.16 -15.95 -32.91
#